data_AF-A0A1Y4RU60-F1
#
_entry.id   AF-A0A1Y4RU60-F1
#
_cell.length_a   1.000
_cell.length_b   1.000
_cell.length_c   1.000
_cell.angle_alpha   90.00
_cell.angle_beta   90.00
_cell.angle_gamma   90.00
#
_symmetry.space_group_name_H-M   'P 1'
#
loop_
_entity.id
_entity.type
_entity.pdbx_description
1 polymer ?
#
loop_
_entity_poly.entity_id
_entity_poly.type
_entity_poly.pdbx_seq_one_letter_code
_entity_poly.pdbx_strand_id
1 'polypeptide(L)'
;MGTNQTTKETRRASYDAIIPKVKERSRLILETLGSRSMTVSEITDELVKAGRIPYYNRNYVAPRLSELKDMGIVETCGRRRSTHSTATEAIWRRKELPQ
;
A
#
# COMPACT_ATOMS: atom_id res chain seq x y z
N MET A 1 -29.19 -5.49 26.66
CA MET A 1 -29.00 -4.18 25.99
C MET A 1 -27.66 -3.62 26.45
N GLY A 2 -26.82 -3.11 25.55
CA GLY A 2 -25.55 -2.44 25.90
C GLY A 2 -24.38 -2.85 25.00
N THR A 3 -24.22 -2.13 23.89
CA THR A 3 -23.35 -2.39 22.74
C THR A 3 -21.83 -2.27 22.99
N ASN A 4 -21.15 -3.39 22.76
CA ASN A 4 -19.79 -3.62 22.24
C ASN A 4 -19.01 -2.38 21.70
N GLN A 5 -18.35 -1.61 22.60
CA GLN A 5 -17.62 -0.37 22.28
C GLN A 5 -16.09 -0.53 22.10
N THR A 6 -15.58 -1.72 21.82
CA THR A 6 -14.12 -1.96 21.75
C THR A 6 -13.68 -2.51 20.40
N THR A 7 -13.94 -1.79 19.29
CA THR A 7 -13.69 -2.32 17.93
C THR A 7 -13.01 -1.36 16.95
N LYS A 8 -12.16 -0.43 17.40
CA LYS A 8 -11.27 0.33 16.48
C LYS A 8 -9.83 0.56 16.94
N GLU A 9 -9.52 0.55 18.23
CA GLU A 9 -8.17 0.90 18.70
C GLU A 9 -7.12 -0.23 18.53
N THR A 10 -7.50 -1.49 18.71
CA THR A 10 -6.55 -2.62 18.62
C THR A 10 -6.20 -3.01 17.18
N ARG A 11 -6.89 -2.46 16.18
CA ARG A 11 -6.66 -2.78 14.76
C ARG A 11 -5.43 -2.05 14.19
N ARG A 12 -5.05 -0.93 14.80
CA ARG A 12 -3.81 -0.18 14.48
C ARG A 12 -2.59 -0.81 15.14
N ALA A 13 -2.74 -1.35 16.35
CA ALA A 13 -1.64 -1.87 17.16
C ALA A 13 -0.89 -3.07 16.55
N SER A 14 -1.59 -4.03 15.95
CA SER A 14 -0.92 -5.17 15.28
C SER A 14 -0.17 -4.75 14.00
N TYR A 15 -0.65 -3.71 13.31
CA TYR A 15 0.09 -3.13 12.17
C TYR A 15 1.28 -2.29 12.67
N ASP A 16 1.11 -1.47 13.71
CA ASP A 16 2.19 -0.68 14.32
C ASP A 16 3.31 -1.56 14.91
N ALA A 17 3.05 -2.81 15.27
CA ALA A 17 4.09 -3.76 15.70
C ALA A 17 4.94 -4.31 14.53
N ILE A 18 4.39 -4.37 13.32
CA ILE A 18 5.11 -4.80 12.10
C ILE A 18 5.78 -3.59 11.43
N ILE A 19 5.16 -2.40 11.51
CA ILE A 19 5.67 -1.10 11.00
C ILE A 19 7.14 -0.81 11.36
N PRO A 20 7.69 -1.07 12.56
CA PRO A 20 9.10 -0.81 12.86
C PRO A 20 10.07 -1.69 12.06
N LYS A 21 9.64 -2.84 11.53
CA LYS A 21 10.45 -3.66 10.61
C LYS A 21 10.36 -3.19 9.16
N VAL A 22 9.33 -2.43 8.79
CA VAL A 22 9.13 -1.98 7.42
C VAL A 22 9.79 -0.62 7.23
N LYS A 23 10.67 -0.52 6.24
CA LYS A 23 11.39 0.73 5.91
C LYS A 23 10.41 1.88 5.66
N GLU A 24 10.80 3.10 6.01
CA GLU A 24 10.01 4.34 5.85
C GLU A 24 9.28 4.45 4.50
N ARG A 25 9.94 4.04 3.41
CA ARG A 25 9.37 4.06 2.06
C ARG A 25 8.15 3.14 1.90
N SER A 26 8.18 1.96 2.52
CA SER A 26 7.07 1.01 2.46
C SER A 26 5.86 1.54 3.24
N ARG A 27 6.09 2.26 4.35
CA ARG A 27 5.03 2.94 5.10
C ARG A 27 4.33 3.99 4.23
N LEU A 28 5.08 4.82 3.52
CA LEU A 28 4.52 5.83 2.61
C LEU A 28 3.64 5.19 1.51
N ILE A 29 4.07 4.06 0.96
CA ILE A 29 3.29 3.31 -0.04
C ILE A 29 1.97 2.79 0.56
N LEU A 30 2.01 2.25 1.78
CA LEU A 30 0.81 1.76 2.47
C LEU A 30 -0.16 2.90 2.85
N GLU A 31 0.37 4.05 3.26
CA GLU A 31 -0.41 5.25 3.52
C GLU A 31 -1.08 5.78 2.24
N THR A 32 -0.34 5.78 1.13
CA THR A 32 -0.85 6.20 -0.19
C THR A 32 -1.94 5.27 -0.72
N LEU A 33 -1.74 3.96 -0.57
CA LEU A 33 -2.73 2.94 -0.93
C LEU A 33 -4.00 3.11 -0.09
N GLY A 34 -3.89 3.32 1.23
CA GLY A 34 -5.05 3.46 2.11
C GLY A 34 -6.03 2.29 1.91
N SER A 35 -7.30 2.57 1.65
CA SER A 35 -8.32 1.55 1.29
C SER A 35 -8.51 1.39 -0.21
N ARG A 36 -7.70 2.06 -1.04
CA ARG A 36 -7.80 2.06 -2.51
C ARG A 36 -6.95 0.94 -3.10
N SER A 37 -7.22 0.62 -4.36
CA SER A 37 -6.42 -0.28 -5.18
C SER A 37 -5.81 0.50 -6.35
N MET A 38 -4.49 0.40 -6.51
CA MET A 38 -3.73 1.27 -7.41
C MET A 38 -2.57 0.50 -8.06
N THR A 39 -2.17 0.88 -9.27
CA THR A 39 -0.96 0.36 -9.92
C THR A 39 0.30 1.04 -9.38
N VAL A 40 1.47 0.47 -9.71
CA VAL A 40 2.77 1.07 -9.39
C VAL A 40 2.84 2.51 -9.88
N SER A 41 2.36 2.77 -11.11
CA SER A 41 2.36 4.11 -11.68
C SER A 41 1.44 5.06 -10.92
N GLU A 42 0.21 4.65 -10.62
CA GLU A 42 -0.75 5.47 -9.85
C GLU A 42 -0.25 5.79 -8.44
N ILE A 43 0.37 4.83 -7.74
CA ILE A 43 0.97 5.05 -6.42
C ILE A 43 2.14 6.03 -6.52
N THR A 44 2.97 5.90 -7.56
CA THR A 44 4.12 6.79 -7.76
C THR A 44 3.65 8.22 -8.03
N ASP A 45 2.61 8.40 -8.82
CA ASP A 45 2.02 9.71 -9.12
C ASP A 45 1.47 10.38 -7.85
N GLU A 46 0.70 9.66 -7.04
CA GLU A 46 0.20 10.19 -5.77
C GLU A 46 1.33 10.56 -4.79
N LEU A 47 2.44 9.79 -4.78
CA LEU A 47 3.61 10.14 -3.95
C LEU A 47 4.29 11.42 -4.42
N VAL A 48 4.41 11.65 -5.73
CA VAL A 48 4.94 12.91 -6.29
C VAL A 48 3.99 14.06 -5.97
N LYS A 49 2.69 13.86 -6.22
CA LYS A 49 1.64 14.86 -5.98
C LYS A 49 1.53 15.26 -4.51
N ALA A 50 1.75 14.31 -3.59
CA ALA A 50 1.82 14.55 -2.15
C ALA A 50 3.16 15.12 -1.68
N GLY A 51 4.13 15.36 -2.58
CA GLY A 51 5.47 15.87 -2.25
C GLY A 51 6.31 14.89 -1.42
N ARG A 52 5.98 13.60 -1.43
CA ARG A 52 6.72 12.55 -0.69
C ARG A 52 7.97 12.10 -1.42
N ILE A 53 7.96 12.18 -2.75
CA ILE A 53 9.13 11.95 -3.59
C ILE A 53 9.28 13.11 -4.57
N PRO A 54 10.51 13.53 -4.90
CA PRO A 54 10.75 14.70 -5.74
C PRO A 54 10.45 14.47 -7.23
N TYR A 55 10.43 13.21 -7.70
CA TYR A 55 10.18 12.87 -9.10
C TYR A 55 9.58 11.48 -9.24
N TYR A 56 8.92 11.28 -10.38
CA TYR A 56 8.27 10.02 -10.72
C TYR A 56 9.32 8.91 -10.95
N ASN A 57 9.30 7.87 -10.11
CA ASN A 57 10.20 6.73 -10.22
C ASN A 57 9.54 5.42 -9.77
N ARG A 58 9.19 4.55 -10.73
CA ARG A 58 8.59 3.23 -10.44
C ARG A 58 9.48 2.30 -9.62
N ASN A 59 10.81 2.45 -9.71
CA ASN A 59 11.76 1.67 -8.91
C ASN A 59 11.74 2.06 -7.42
N TYR A 60 11.09 3.18 -7.08
CA TYR A 60 10.83 3.55 -5.70
C TYR A 60 9.76 2.66 -5.06
N VAL A 61 8.74 2.28 -5.84
CA VAL A 61 7.52 1.60 -5.36
C VAL A 61 7.56 0.09 -5.66
N ALA A 62 7.91 -0.31 -6.88
CA ALA A 62 7.86 -1.70 -7.34
C ALA A 62 8.56 -2.72 -6.40
N PRO A 63 9.84 -2.54 -6.00
CA PRO A 63 10.50 -3.51 -5.13
C PRO A 63 9.87 -3.57 -3.73
N ARG A 64 9.35 -2.45 -3.23
CA ARG A 64 8.72 -2.38 -1.90
C ARG A 64 7.39 -3.10 -1.88
N LEU A 65 6.60 -3.00 -2.96
CA LEU A 65 5.35 -3.76 -3.10
C LEU A 65 5.61 -5.27 -3.13
N SER A 66 6.67 -5.71 -3.81
CA SER A 66 7.08 -7.12 -3.78
C SER A 66 7.47 -7.59 -2.38
N GLU A 67 8.27 -6.81 -1.65
CA GLU A 67 8.60 -7.12 -0.24
C GLU A 67 7.34 -7.16 0.64
N LEU A 68 6.46 -6.16 0.52
CA LEU A 68 5.19 -6.11 1.28
C LEU A 68 4.27 -7.29 0.95
N LYS A 69 4.31 -7.79 -0.29
CA LYS A 69 3.55 -8.96 -0.73
C LYS A 69 4.08 -10.24 -0.09
N ASP A 70 5.40 -10.39 -0.07
CA ASP A 70 6.09 -11.51 0.56
C ASP A 70 5.77 -11.58 2.07
N MET A 71 5.72 -10.41 2.72
CA MET A 71 5.27 -10.28 4.12
C MET A 71 3.75 -10.47 4.32
N GLY A 72 2.96 -10.64 3.26
CA GLY A 72 1.50 -10.79 3.34
C GLY A 72 0.73 -9.53 3.71
N ILE A 73 1.33 -8.34 3.56
CA ILE A 73 0.71 -7.04 3.90
C ILE A 73 -0.11 -6.48 2.73
N VAL A 74 0.33 -6.72 1.49
CA VAL A 74 -0.38 -6.32 0.26
C VAL A 74 -0.61 -7.51 -0.63
N GLU A 75 -1.56 -7.39 -1.54
CA GLU A 75 -1.85 -8.39 -2.55
C GLU A 75 -2.16 -7.75 -3.90
N THR A 76 -2.00 -8.54 -4.96
CA THR A 76 -2.35 -8.13 -6.32
C THR A 76 -3.77 -8.56 -6.63
N CYS A 77 -4.69 -7.61 -6.87
CA CYS A 77 -6.11 -7.88 -7.11
C CYS A 77 -6.46 -8.02 -8.61
N GLY A 78 -5.48 -7.85 -9.50
CA GLY A 78 -5.69 -7.91 -10.93
C GLY A 78 -4.59 -7.17 -11.68
N ARG A 79 -4.85 -6.87 -12.95
CA ARG A 79 -3.94 -6.10 -13.80
C ARG A 79 -4.71 -5.02 -14.56
N ARG A 80 -4.15 -3.82 -14.66
CA ARG A 80 -4.72 -2.67 -15.39
C ARG A 80 -3.69 -2.13 -16.37
N ARG A 81 -4.12 -1.65 -17.53
CA ARG A 81 -3.23 -0.96 -18.47
C ARG A 81 -2.76 0.35 -17.82
N SER A 82 -1.45 0.60 -17.84
CA SER A 82 -0.88 1.80 -17.26
C SER A 82 -1.39 3.05 -17.99
N THR A 83 -1.56 4.15 -17.26
CA THR A 83 -1.88 5.46 -17.85
C THR A 83 -0.67 6.10 -18.54
N HIS A 84 0.55 5.73 -18.12
CA HIS A 84 1.80 6.30 -18.63
C HIS A 84 2.49 5.41 -19.67
N SER A 85 2.01 4.20 -19.94
CA SER A 85 2.68 3.25 -20.83
C SER A 85 1.69 2.24 -21.42
N THR A 86 2.06 1.59 -22.52
CA THR A 86 1.29 0.46 -23.10
C THR A 86 1.38 -0.82 -22.27
N ALA A 87 2.18 -0.83 -21.21
CA ALA A 87 2.36 -1.96 -20.31
C ALA A 87 1.14 -2.20 -19.41
N THR A 88 0.87 -3.47 -19.13
CA THR A 88 -0.13 -3.88 -18.15
C THR A 88 0.54 -4.01 -16.78
N GLU A 89 0.05 -3.26 -15.80
CA GLU A 89 0.58 -3.23 -14.44
C GLU A 89 -0.32 -4.01 -13.48
N ALA A 90 0.29 -4.62 -12.47
CA ALA A 90 -0.48 -5.23 -11.39
C ALA A 90 -1.19 -4.13 -10.58
N ILE A 91 -2.45 -4.37 -10.25
CA ILE A 91 -3.22 -3.56 -9.30
C ILE A 91 -2.92 -4.09 -7.91
N TRP A 92 -2.42 -3.22 -7.05
CA TRP A 92 -2.05 -3.53 -5.68
C TRP A 92 -3.10 -2.99 -4.72
N ARG A 93 -3.40 -3.78 -3.69
CA ARG A 93 -4.24 -3.37 -2.56
C ARG A 93 -3.66 -3.88 -1.26
N ARG A 94 -4.02 -3.23 -0.15
CA ARG A 94 -3.71 -3.77 1.17
C ARG A 94 -4.48 -5.07 1.38
N LYS A 95 -3.80 -6.09 1.88
CA LYS A 95 -4.44 -7.33 2.31
C LYS A 95 -5.09 -7.05 3.66
N GLU A 96 -6.41 -7.16 3.71
CA GLU A 96 -7.13 -7.19 4.98
C GLU A 96 -6.85 -8.56 5.60
N LEU A 97 -6.13 -8.58 6.73
CA LEU A 97 -5.98 -9.82 7.48
C LEU A 97 -7.37 -10.24 7.96
N PRO A 98 -7.87 -11.45 7.61
CA PRO A 98 -9.05 -11.98 8.26
C PRO A 98 -8.76 -12.07 9.76
N GLN A 99 -9.69 -11.54 10.56
CA GLN A 99 -9.67 -11.57 12.03
C GLN A 99 -9.63 -13.00 12.55
#